data_AF-A0A239LSZ6-F1
#
_entry.id   AF-A0A239LSZ6-F1
#
_cell.length_a   1.000
_cell.length_b   1.000
_cell.length_c   1.000
_cell.angle_alpha   90.00
_cell.angle_beta   90.00
_cell.angle_gamma   90.00
#
_symmetry.space_group_name_H-M   'P 1'
#
loop_
_entity.id
_entity.type
_entity.pdbx_description
1 polymer ?
#
loop_
_entity_poly.entity_id
_entity_poly.type
_entity_poly.pdbx_seq_one_letter_code
_entity_poly.pdbx_strand_id
1 'polypeptide(L)'
;MRKLIDFDDETLDKLIQLGRDRMATTQELADEAFADLLKKHGVPIDLKDALSKSVKATGPSSASSRNTAMRPASSRPARKKAHAKRSAKRSI
;
A
#
# COMPACT_ATOMS: atom_id res chain seq x y z
N MET A 1 14.90 10.89 -31.07
CA MET A 1 13.58 10.48 -31.59
C MET A 1 12.54 11.44 -31.04
N ARG A 2 11.75 12.12 -31.87
CA ARG A 2 10.68 13.03 -31.41
C ARG A 2 9.34 12.27 -31.51
N LYS A 3 8.53 12.32 -30.45
CA LYS A 3 7.15 11.83 -30.46
C LYS A 3 6.26 13.06 -30.32
N LEU A 4 5.26 13.18 -31.18
CA LEU A 4 4.27 14.25 -31.14
C LEU A 4 2.99 13.71 -30.49
N ILE A 5 2.38 14.53 -29.64
CA ILE A 5 1.10 14.26 -29.00
C ILE A 5 0.22 15.44 -29.38
N ASP A 6 -0.87 15.15 -30.10
CA ASP A 6 -1.86 16.17 -30.44
C ASP A 6 -2.78 16.42 -29.25
N PHE A 7 -3.05 17.70 -29.00
CA PHE A 7 -4.06 18.18 -28.09
C PHE A 7 -5.10 18.95 -28.89
N ASP A 8 -6.36 18.85 -28.49
CA ASP A 8 -7.37 19.83 -28.89
C ASP A 8 -7.07 21.20 -28.25
N ASP A 9 -7.46 22.26 -28.95
CA ASP A 9 -7.16 23.64 -28.55
C ASP A 9 -7.70 23.95 -27.13
N GLU A 10 -8.90 23.45 -26.80
CA GLU A 10 -9.52 23.67 -25.50
C GLU A 10 -8.75 23.00 -24.35
N THR A 11 -8.31 21.76 -24.53
CA THR A 11 -7.50 21.05 -23.52
C THR A 11 -6.13 21.70 -23.36
N LEU A 12 -5.51 22.15 -24.46
CA LEU A 12 -4.22 22.83 -24.40
C LEU A 12 -4.32 24.15 -23.62
N ASP A 13 -5.36 24.95 -23.87
CA ASP A 13 -5.60 26.20 -23.15
C ASP A 13 -5.79 25.96 -21.64
N LYS A 14 -6.55 24.93 -21.27
CA LYS A 14 -6.73 24.53 -19.87
C LYS A 14 -5.42 24.10 -19.23
N LEU A 15 -4.57 23.34 -19.94
CA LEU A 15 -3.26 22.92 -19.46
C LEU A 15 -2.30 24.10 -19.26
N ILE A 16 -2.31 25.06 -20.19
CA ILE A 16 -1.51 26.28 -20.08
C ILE A 16 -1.98 27.13 -18.90
N GLN A 17 -3.30 27.30 -18.72
CA GLN A 17 -3.86 28.05 -17.60
C GLN A 17 -3.51 27.38 -16.27
N LEU A 18 -3.66 26.06 -16.17
CA LEU A 18 -3.31 25.30 -14.97
C LEU A 18 -1.82 25.40 -14.64
N GLY A 19 -0.96 25.42 -15.65
CA GLY A 19 0.47 25.68 -15.48
C GLY A 19 0.71 27.05 -14.87
N ARG A 20 0.10 28.11 -15.43
CA ARG A 20 0.22 29.48 -14.90
C ARG A 20 -0.24 29.59 -13.44
N ASP A 21 -1.37 28.98 -13.12
CA ASP A 21 -1.94 29.01 -11.76
C ASP A 21 -1.00 28.34 -10.72
N ARG A 22 -0.23 27.34 -11.14
CA ARG A 22 0.76 26.64 -10.30
C ARG A 22 2.18 27.19 -10.43
N MET A 23 2.38 28.26 -11.21
CA MET A 23 3.71 28.78 -11.59
C MET A 23 4.63 27.72 -12.21
N ALA A 24 4.06 26.82 -13.01
CA ALA A 24 4.76 25.74 -13.70
C ALA A 24 4.54 25.81 -15.21
N THR A 25 5.42 25.19 -15.98
CA THR A 25 5.24 25.01 -17.42
C THR A 25 4.35 23.79 -17.72
N THR A 26 3.72 23.78 -18.89
CA THR A 26 2.95 22.61 -19.36
C THR A 26 3.81 21.35 -19.43
N GLN A 27 5.12 21.49 -19.69
CA GLN A 27 6.07 20.38 -19.70
C GLN A 27 6.27 19.80 -18.29
N GLU A 28 6.50 20.64 -17.28
CA GLU A 28 6.68 20.18 -15.89
C GLU A 28 5.41 19.49 -15.36
N LEU A 29 4.24 20.04 -15.71
CA LEU A 29 2.96 19.41 -15.37
C LEU A 29 2.81 18.03 -16.04
N ALA A 30 3.27 17.89 -17.28
CA ALA A 30 3.26 16.62 -17.98
C ALA A 30 4.24 15.62 -17.34
N ASP A 31 5.45 16.06 -17.00
CA ASP A 31 6.46 15.20 -16.37
C ASP A 31 5.99 14.68 -15.00
N GLU A 32 5.32 15.52 -14.19
CA GLU A 32 4.70 15.12 -12.93
C GLU A 32 3.56 14.11 -13.14
N ALA A 33 2.64 14.40 -14.06
CA ALA A 33 1.51 13.52 -14.36
C ALA A 33 1.97 12.15 -14.88
N PHE A 34 2.98 12.12 -15.77
CA PHE A 34 3.55 10.88 -16.28
C PHE A 34 4.29 10.12 -15.19
N ALA A 35 5.05 10.80 -14.33
CA ALA A 35 5.72 10.15 -13.22
C ALA A 35 4.71 9.44 -12.30
N ASP A 36 3.59 10.09 -12.00
CA ASP A 36 2.55 9.51 -11.15
C ASP A 36 1.79 8.35 -11.82
N LEU A 37 1.54 8.43 -13.13
CA LEU A 37 0.97 7.31 -13.89
C LEU A 37 1.92 6.10 -13.93
N LEU A 38 3.19 6.33 -14.26
CA LEU A 38 4.19 5.26 -14.34
C LEU A 38 4.43 4.59 -12.99
N LYS A 39 4.46 5.36 -11.90
CA LYS A 39 4.52 4.81 -10.53
C LYS A 39 3.32 3.89 -10.23
N LYS A 40 2.09 4.30 -10.56
CA LYS A 40 0.87 3.49 -10.34
C LYS A 40 0.89 2.19 -11.14
N HIS A 41 1.44 2.21 -12.34
CA HIS A 41 1.56 1.02 -13.20
C HIS A 41 2.84 0.20 -12.96
N GLY A 42 3.63 0.54 -11.93
CA GLY A 42 4.82 -0.22 -11.59
C GLY A 42 5.98 -0.06 -12.58
N VAL A 43 5.94 0.95 -13.44
CA VAL A 43 7.05 1.31 -14.34
C VAL A 43 8.02 2.21 -13.58
N PRO A 44 9.30 1.84 -13.44
CA PRO A 44 10.29 2.71 -12.82
C PRO A 44 10.51 3.97 -13.67
N ILE A 45 10.39 5.13 -13.04
CA ILE A 45 10.50 6.45 -13.66
C ILE A 45 11.95 6.94 -13.78
N ASP A 46 12.80 6.52 -12.83
CA ASP A 46 14.20 6.94 -12.73
C ASP A 46 15.14 5.73 -12.82
N LEU A 47 16.38 5.97 -13.26
CA LEU A 47 17.45 4.97 -13.27
C LEU A 47 17.64 4.33 -11.89
N LYS A 48 17.52 5.13 -10.82
CA LYS A 48 17.59 4.65 -9.43
C LYS A 48 16.45 3.70 -9.08
N ASP A 49 15.24 3.98 -9.52
CA ASP A 49 14.07 3.11 -9.30
C ASP A 49 14.16 1.83 -10.13
N ALA A 50 14.66 1.94 -11.36
CA ALA A 50 14.90 0.78 -12.23
C ALA A 50 15.97 -0.15 -11.65
N LEU A 51 17.09 0.41 -11.18
CA LEU A 51 18.15 -0.35 -10.50
C LEU A 51 17.64 -0.97 -9.20
N SER A 52 16.88 -0.23 -8.39
CA SER A 52 16.29 -0.74 -7.15
C SER A 52 15.33 -1.90 -7.40
N LYS A 53 14.52 -1.83 -8.46
CA LYS A 53 13.64 -2.94 -8.88
C LYS A 53 14.42 -4.13 -9.44
N SER A 54 15.48 -3.89 -10.23
CA SER A 54 16.32 -4.97 -10.78
C SER A 54 17.06 -5.74 -9.68
N VAL A 55 17.57 -5.04 -8.67
CA VAL A 55 18.21 -5.66 -7.50
C VAL A 55 17.18 -6.42 -6.67
N LYS A 56 15.97 -5.88 -6.47
CA LYS A 56 14.86 -6.58 -5.80
C LYS A 56 14.35 -7.80 -6.57
N ALA A 57 14.37 -7.78 -7.90
CA ALA A 57 13.98 -8.92 -8.75
C ALA A 57 15.04 -10.04 -8.75
N THR A 58 16.31 -9.71 -8.47
CA THR A 58 17.43 -10.66 -8.47
C THR A 58 17.79 -11.15 -7.05
N GLY A 59 17.36 -10.44 -6.00
CA GLY A 59 17.51 -10.88 -4.61
C GLY A 59 16.58 -12.04 -4.27
N PRO A 60 16.97 -12.97 -3.36
CA PRO A 60 16.14 -14.11 -3.02
C PRO A 60 14.78 -13.61 -2.51
N SER A 61 13.71 -14.11 -3.14
CA SER A 61 12.31 -13.93 -2.74
C SER A 61 12.16 -14.14 -1.22
N SER A 62 12.23 -13.05 -0.47
CA SER A 62 11.94 -13.03 0.95
C SER A 62 10.52 -12.54 1.11
N ALA A 63 9.63 -13.52 1.07
CA ALA A 63 8.26 -13.47 1.54
C ALA A 63 8.05 -12.43 2.65
N SER A 64 7.17 -11.46 2.42
CA SER A 64 6.58 -10.68 3.52
C SER A 64 5.17 -10.26 3.18
N SER A 65 4.21 -11.08 3.61
CA SER A 65 3.18 -10.62 4.53
C SER A 65 2.30 -11.80 4.94
N ARG A 66 2.72 -12.52 5.99
CA ARG A 66 1.79 -13.18 6.91
C ARG A 66 2.24 -12.88 8.33
N ASN A 67 2.07 -11.62 8.72
CA ASN A 67 2.03 -11.25 10.14
C ASN A 67 0.72 -11.76 10.75
N THR A 68 0.60 -13.07 10.97
CA THR A 68 -0.23 -13.57 12.07
C THR A 68 0.63 -13.52 13.32
N ALA A 69 0.74 -12.31 13.87
CA ALA A 69 1.36 -12.07 15.16
C ALA A 69 0.78 -13.05 16.18
N MET A 70 1.67 -13.87 16.73
CA MET A 70 1.41 -14.68 17.91
C MET A 70 0.86 -13.78 19.01
N ARG A 71 -0.43 -13.92 19.31
CA ARG A 71 -0.99 -13.48 20.59
C ARG A 71 -0.85 -14.66 21.55
N PRO A 72 0.03 -14.63 22.56
CA PRO A 72 -0.11 -15.56 23.66
C PRO A 72 -1.41 -15.20 24.38
N ALA A 73 -2.41 -16.08 24.29
CA ALA A 73 -3.64 -15.95 25.07
C ALA A 73 -3.26 -16.06 26.55
N SER A 74 -3.32 -14.94 27.26
CA SER A 74 -3.22 -14.92 28.71
C SER A 74 -4.38 -15.73 29.30
N SER A 75 -4.06 -16.91 29.80
CA SER A 75 -5.00 -17.75 30.55
C SER A 75 -5.37 -17.04 31.85
N ARG A 76 -6.53 -16.38 31.86
CA ARG A 76 -7.17 -15.81 33.05
C ARG A 76 -7.39 -16.91 34.10
N PRO A 77 -7.13 -16.67 35.40
CA PRO A 77 -7.42 -17.66 36.43
C PRO A 77 -8.93 -17.73 36.64
N ALA A 78 -9.52 -18.92 36.44
CA ALA A 78 -10.93 -19.15 36.71
C ALA A 78 -11.21 -19.07 38.22
N ARG A 79 -12.03 -18.09 38.60
CA ARG A 79 -12.52 -17.86 39.97
C ARG A 79 -13.18 -19.12 40.53
N LYS A 80 -12.81 -19.46 41.76
CA LYS A 80 -13.57 -20.29 42.70
C LYS A 80 -15.06 -19.93 42.68
N LYS A 81 -15.93 -20.93 42.59
CA LYS A 81 -17.26 -20.90 43.20
C LYS A 81 -17.44 -22.14 44.06
N ALA A 82 -17.55 -21.89 45.36
CA ALA A 82 -18.01 -22.83 46.36
C ALA A 82 -19.55 -22.85 46.43
N HIS A 83 -20.07 -23.93 47.01
CA HIS A 83 -21.45 -24.18 47.45
C HIS A 83 -22.48 -24.45 46.33
N ALA A 84 -23.40 -25.41 46.44
CA ALA A 84 -24.07 -25.92 47.63
C ALA A 84 -24.74 -27.30 47.40
N LYS A 85 -24.76 -28.11 48.47
CA LYS A 85 -25.90 -28.90 49.00
C LYS A 85 -26.47 -30.11 48.21
N ARG A 86 -26.35 -31.25 48.93
CA ARG A 86 -27.42 -32.10 49.51
C ARG A 86 -27.87 -33.37 48.75
N SER A 87 -28.10 -34.37 49.62
CA SER A 87 -28.99 -35.53 49.52
C SER A 87 -28.40 -36.75 48.80
N ALA A 88 -27.81 -37.72 49.52
CA ALA A 88 -28.47 -38.81 50.24
C ALA A 88 -29.12 -39.88 49.33
N LYS A 89 -28.51 -41.07 49.23
CA LYS A 89 -29.08 -42.37 49.67
C LYS A 89 -28.24 -43.58 49.22
N ARG A 90 -28.00 -44.45 50.22
CA ARG A 90 -28.17 -45.93 50.24
C ARG A 90 -27.01 -46.89 49.88
N SER A 91 -27.04 -47.96 50.69
CA SER A 91 -26.40 -49.29 50.61
C SER A 91 -24.92 -49.32 50.99
N ILE A 92 -24.43 -50.20 51.86
CA ILE A 92 -24.82 -51.60 52.17
C ILE A 92 -24.75 -51.84 53.68
#